data_AF-A0A7C2MY74-F1
#
_entry.id   AF-A0A7C2MY74-F1
#
_cell.length_a   1.000
_cell.length_b   1.000
_cell.length_c   1.000
_cell.angle_alpha   90.00
_cell.angle_beta   90.00
_cell.angle_gamma   90.00
#
_symmetry.space_group_name_H-M   'P 1'
#
loop_
_entity.id
_entity.type
_entity.pdbx_description
1 polymer ?
#
loop_
_entity_poly.entity_id
_entity_poly.type
_entity_poly.pdbx_seq_one_letter_code
_entity_poly.pdbx_strand_id
1 'polypeptide(L)' 'MGMLKFILPDIGNHKNIPVIEVLVSEGDTVEKDQSILTLESD' A
#
# COMPACT_ATOMS: atom_id res chain seq x y z
N MET A 1 7.84 10.58 15.98
CA MET A 1 7.29 9.97 14.75
C MET A 1 7.52 8.47 14.81
N GLY A 2 6.47 7.69 15.03
CA GLY A 2 6.57 6.23 14.95
C GLY A 2 6.38 5.77 13.50
N MET A 3 7.26 4.91 13.00
CA MET A 3 7.00 4.15 11.78
C MET A 3 5.88 3.15 12.08
N LEU A 4 4.69 3.38 11.53
CA LEU A 4 3.65 2.36 11.49
C LEU A 4 4.09 1.31 10.46
N LYS A 5 4.41 0.12 10.94
CA LYS A 5 4.71 -1.02 10.07
C LYS A 5 3.39 -1.47 9.42
N PHE A 6 3.11 -0.96 8.22
CA PHE A 6 1.97 -1.39 7.43
C PHE A 6 2.25 -2.77 6.86
N ILE A 7 1.61 -3.79 7.45
CA ILE A 7 1.66 -5.16 6.93
C ILE A 7 0.49 -5.25 5.96
N LEU A 8 0.79 -5.45 4.68
CA LEU A 8 -0.24 -5.80 3.70
C LEU A 8 -0.91 -7.09 4.20
N PRO A 9 -2.23 -7.08 4.51
CA PRO A 9 -2.93 -8.32 4.82
C PRO A 9 -2.81 -9.26 3.62
N ASP A 10 -2.85 -10.57 3.87
CA ASP A 10 -2.72 -11.58 2.81
C ASP A 10 -3.79 -11.33 1.73
N ILE A 11 -3.36 -10.82 0.58
CA ILE A 11 -4.18 -10.46 -0.59
C ILE A 11 -4.50 -11.68 -1.46
N GLY A 12 -4.22 -12.90 -0.99
CA GLY A 12 -4.41 -14.15 -1.70
C GLY A 12 -3.11 -14.71 -2.31
N ASN A 13 -3.24 -15.69 -3.21
CA ASN A 13 -2.12 -16.49 -3.74
C ASN A 13 -1.08 -15.70 -4.59
N HIS A 14 -1.21 -14.38 -4.67
CA HIS A 14 -0.36 -13.50 -5.46
C HIS A 14 0.68 -12.82 -4.56
N LYS A 15 1.79 -13.51 -4.33
CA LYS A 15 2.90 -12.98 -3.50
C LYS A 15 3.76 -11.92 -4.20
N ASN A 16 3.52 -11.69 -5.50
CA ASN A 16 4.38 -10.88 -6.35
C ASN A 16 3.54 -10.00 -7.30
N ILE A 17 2.53 -9.32 -6.75
CA ILE A 17 1.73 -8.37 -7.54
C ILE A 17 2.59 -7.13 -7.87
N PRO A 18 2.70 -6.74 -9.15
CA PRO A 18 3.36 -5.50 -9.52
C PRO A 18 2.60 -4.29 -8.94
N VAL A 19 3.36 -3.39 -8.30
CA VAL A 19 2.85 -2.07 -7.91
C VAL A 19 2.80 -1.21 -9.16
N ILE A 20 1.61 -0.88 -9.62
CA ILE A 20 1.44 -0.02 -10.81
C ILE A 20 1.48 1.46 -10.43
N GLU A 21 1.04 1.80 -9.21
CA GLU A 21 0.99 3.19 -8.77
C GLU A 21 1.09 3.32 -7.25
N VAL A 22 1.92 4.25 -6.77
CA VAL A 22 2.00 4.63 -5.36
C VAL A 22 1.44 6.04 -5.23
N LEU A 23 0.35 6.17 -4.48
CA LEU A 23 -0.40 7.43 -4.31
C LEU A 23 0.10 8.25 -3.11
N VAL A 24 1.10 7.73 -2.38
CA VAL A 24 1.66 8.34 -1.17
C VAL A 24 3.17 8.51 -1.30
N SER A 25 3.69 9.53 -0.63
CA SER A 25 5.13 9.81 -0.56
C SER A 25 5.65 9.78 0.86
N GLU A 26 6.97 9.75 1.01
CA GLU A 26 7.65 9.80 2.29
C GLU A 26 7.31 11.11 3.02
N GLY A 27 6.63 11.03 4.16
CA GLY A 27 6.19 12.21 4.93
C GLY A 27 4.79 12.72 4.58
N ASP A 28 4.07 12.04 3.69
CA ASP A 28 2.68 12.36 3.39
C ASP A 28 1.75 11.98 4.55
N THR A 29 0.74 12.82 4.81
CA THR A 29 -0.22 12.58 5.90
C THR A 29 -1.41 11.82 5.34
N VAL A 30 -1.48 10.52 5.64
CA VAL A 30 -2.55 9.64 5.16
C VAL A 30 -3.76 9.67 6.09
N GLU A 31 -4.94 9.91 5.54
CA GLU A 31 -6.19 9.89 6.29
C GLU A 31 -6.82 8.48 6.33
N LYS A 32 -7.76 8.29 7.27
CA LYS A 32 -8.51 7.04 7.35
C LYS A 32 -9.33 6.87 6.07
N ASP A 33 -9.25 5.70 5.45
CA ASP A 33 -9.90 5.35 4.17
C ASP A 33 -9.23 5.97 2.92
N GLN A 34 -8.06 6.60 3.04
CA GLN A 34 -7.29 7.08 1.88
C GLN A 34 -6.60 5.91 1.15
N SER A 35 -6.70 5.91 -0.18
CA SER A 35 -5.95 4.99 -1.05
C SER A 35 -4.46 5.29 -0.99
N ILE A 36 -3.66 4.27 -0.66
CA ILE A 36 -2.21 4.40 -0.46
C ILE A 36 -1.43 3.99 -1.71
N LEU A 37 -1.86 2.91 -2.35
CA LEU A 37 -1.21 2.32 -3.52
C LEU A 37 -2.22 1.51 -4.31
N THR A 38 -1.93 1.33 -5.59
CA THR A 38 -2.72 0.52 -6.52
C THR A 38 -1.88 -0.66 -6.99
N LEU A 39 -2.46 -1.86 -6.87
CA LEU A 39 -1.84 -3.11 -7.28
C LEU A 39 -2.63 -3.67 -8.48
N GLU A 40 -1.94 -4.07 -9.53
CA GLU A 40 -2.55 -4.78 -10.66
C GLU A 40 -2.43 -6.28 -10.42
N SER A 41 -3.52 -6.90 -9.98
CA SER A 41 -3.63 -8.36 -10.04
C SER A 41 -3.95 -8.73 -11.49
N ASP A 42 -3.20 -9.66 -12.08
CA ASP A 42 -3.68 -10.36 -13.28
C ASP A 42 -4.97 -11.12 -12.96
#